data_AF-F4Y2B9-F1
#
_entry.id   AF-F4Y2B9-F1
#
_cell.length_a   1.000
_cell.length_b   1.000
_cell.length_c   1.000
_cell.angle_alpha   90.00
_cell.angle_beta   90.00
_cell.angle_gamma   90.00
#
_symmetry.space_group_name_H-M   'P 1'
#
loop_
_entity.id
_entity.type
_entity.pdbx_description
1 polymer ?
#
loop_
_entity_poly.entity_id
_entity_poly.type
_entity_poly.pdbx_seq_one_letter_code
_entity_poly.pdbx_strand_id
1 'polypeptide(L)'
;MEVTEISVLKTELNTEPIHADSLTLLQTANQILQWEFQTLPASKPSLPLRMLKYWVRLKEKYNCPIEQVVIFLKFTTSNKAYTNQLLEGKTSHGYRVIRMWEQDPELFLANPALLPFATLA
;
A
#
# COMPACT_ATOMS: atom_id res chain seq x y z
N MET A 1 -8.07 14.12 17.47
CA MET A 1 -7.22 14.58 16.35
C MET A 1 -8.14 14.92 15.20
N GLU A 2 -8.29 16.21 14.91
CA GLU A 2 -9.05 16.66 13.74
C GLU A 2 -8.33 16.23 12.46
N VAL A 3 -9.09 15.70 11.51
CA VAL A 3 -8.57 15.30 10.20
C VAL A 3 -8.20 16.57 9.45
N THR A 4 -6.90 16.85 9.47
CA THR A 4 -6.25 17.89 8.67
C THR A 4 -6.43 17.54 7.19
N GLU A 5 -6.75 18.54 6.36
CA GLU A 5 -7.10 18.40 4.94
C GLU A 5 -6.40 17.23 4.23
N ILE A 6 -7.19 16.25 3.76
CA ILE A 6 -6.71 15.12 2.98
C ILE A 6 -6.99 15.43 1.51
N SER A 7 -5.96 15.40 0.67
CA SER A 7 -6.11 15.52 -0.77
C SER A 7 -5.65 14.26 -1.49
N VAL A 8 -6.37 13.89 -2.55
CA VAL A 8 -5.98 12.79 -3.43
C VAL A 8 -4.99 13.32 -4.46
N LEU A 9 -3.77 12.80 -4.44
CA LEU A 9 -2.77 13.13 -5.44
C LEU A 9 -3.10 12.41 -6.75
N LYS A 10 -3.02 13.12 -7.87
CA LYS A 10 -3.18 12.49 -9.20
C LYS A 10 -2.16 11.36 -9.35
N THR A 11 -2.66 10.18 -9.69
CA THR A 11 -1.95 8.89 -9.70
C THR A 11 -1.06 8.69 -10.94
N GLU A 12 -0.95 9.69 -11.81
CA GLU A 12 -0.14 9.65 -13.02
C GLU A 12 1.35 9.88 -12.70
N LEU A 13 1.98 8.88 -12.10
CA LEU A 13 3.43 8.69 -12.21
C LEU A 13 3.67 8.15 -13.64
N ASN A 14 4.19 9.00 -14.53
CA ASN A 14 4.29 8.81 -15.98
C ASN A 14 5.22 7.68 -16.47
N THR A 15 5.18 6.49 -15.85
CA THR A 15 5.79 5.24 -16.32
C THR A 15 4.97 4.07 -15.76
N GLU A 16 4.35 3.29 -16.67
CA GLU A 16 3.37 2.22 -16.44
C GLU A 16 3.40 1.53 -15.05
N PRO A 17 2.26 1.50 -14.31
CA PRO A 17 2.11 0.57 -13.21
C PRO A 17 1.65 -0.78 -13.78
N ILE A 18 2.58 -1.67 -14.13
CA ILE A 18 2.19 -2.90 -14.83
C ILE A 18 1.50 -3.95 -13.90
N HIS A 19 1.40 -3.76 -12.56
CA HIS A 19 0.98 -4.89 -11.68
C HIS A 19 0.30 -4.56 -10.33
N ALA A 20 -0.21 -3.35 -10.13
CA ALA A 20 -1.07 -3.06 -8.98
C ALA A 20 -2.53 -3.06 -9.44
N ASP A 21 -3.46 -3.65 -8.68
CA ASP A 21 -4.89 -3.57 -9.03
C ASP A 21 -5.40 -2.13 -8.83
N SER A 22 -4.88 -1.45 -7.81
CA SER A 22 -5.08 -0.01 -7.60
C SER A 22 -3.94 0.59 -6.79
N LEU A 23 -3.54 1.81 -7.12
CA LEU A 23 -2.59 2.62 -6.36
C LEU A 23 -3.25 3.93 -5.97
N THR A 24 -3.37 4.20 -4.68
CA THR A 24 -3.91 5.45 -4.14
C THR A 24 -2.82 6.21 -3.42
N LEU A 25 -2.73 7.51 -3.69
CA LEU A 25 -1.81 8.44 -3.04
C LEU A 25 -2.63 9.52 -2.34
N LEU A 26 -2.55 9.57 -1.02
CA LEU A 26 -3.20 10.60 -0.20
C LEU A 26 -2.12 11.50 0.38
N GLN A 27 -2.30 12.81 0.23
CA GLN A 27 -1.49 13.79 0.94
C GLN A 27 -2.26 14.27 2.17
N THR A 28 -1.59 14.20 3.30
CA THR A 28 -2.02 14.80 4.57
C THR A 28 -1.15 16.02 4.86
N ALA A 29 -1.39 16.72 5.98
CA ALA A 29 -0.62 17.91 6.34
C ALA A 29 0.90 17.69 6.44
N ASN A 30 1.37 16.48 6.79
CA ASN A 30 2.78 16.23 7.09
C ASN A 30 3.38 15.00 6.39
N GLN A 31 2.60 14.20 5.66
CA GLN A 31 3.08 12.99 5.02
C GLN A 31 2.23 12.57 3.83
N ILE A 32 2.80 11.66 3.02
CA ILE A 32 2.08 10.94 1.98
C ILE A 32 1.76 9.52 2.46
N LEU A 33 0.51 9.12 2.29
CA LEU A 33 0.06 7.76 2.40
C LEU A 33 -0.02 7.14 1.00
N GLN A 34 0.76 6.09 0.78
CA GLN A 34 0.74 5.31 -0.45
C GLN A 34 0.11 3.96 -0.18
N TRP A 35 -1.05 3.70 -0.77
CA TRP A 35 -1.78 2.45 -0.63
C TRP A 35 -1.82 1.70 -1.96
N GLU A 36 -1.39 0.44 -1.96
CA GLU A 36 -1.48 -0.44 -3.11
C GLU A 36 -2.41 -1.61 -2.81
N PHE A 37 -3.45 -1.79 -3.61
CA PHE A 37 -4.37 -2.92 -3.49
C PHE A 37 -3.93 -4.05 -4.44
N GLN A 38 -3.98 -5.29 -3.95
CA GLN A 38 -3.66 -6.49 -4.71
C GLN A 38 -4.64 -7.64 -4.43
N THR A 39 -5.05 -8.32 -5.47
CA THR A 39 -5.81 -9.58 -5.43
C THR A 39 -4.89 -10.79 -5.66
N LEU A 40 -3.72 -10.57 -6.27
CA LEU A 40 -2.72 -11.61 -6.54
C LEU A 40 -1.36 -11.23 -5.95
N PRO A 41 -0.64 -12.17 -5.32
CA PRO A 41 0.69 -11.92 -4.75
C PRO A 41 1.83 -11.94 -5.78
N ALA A 42 1.54 -12.35 -7.02
CA ALA A 42 2.53 -12.42 -8.08
C ALA A 42 2.77 -11.04 -8.68
N SER A 43 4.04 -10.65 -8.80
CA SER A 43 4.44 -9.32 -9.24
C SER A 43 5.77 -9.35 -9.99
N LYS A 44 5.91 -8.54 -11.05
CA LYS A 44 7.18 -8.30 -11.77
C LYS A 44 7.39 -6.79 -12.01
N PRO A 45 8.39 -6.10 -11.43
CA PRO A 45 9.39 -6.60 -10.49
C PRO A 45 8.77 -7.13 -9.20
N SER A 46 9.60 -7.72 -8.33
CA SER A 46 9.14 -8.16 -7.01
C SER A 46 8.45 -6.99 -6.26
N LEU A 47 7.45 -7.32 -5.44
CA LEU A 47 6.72 -6.32 -4.67
C LEU A 47 7.65 -5.44 -3.81
N PRO A 48 8.65 -5.98 -3.09
CA PRO A 48 9.59 -5.14 -2.33
C PRO A 48 10.37 -4.15 -3.18
N LEU A 49 10.84 -4.57 -4.37
CA LEU A 49 11.55 -3.68 -5.28
C LEU A 49 10.62 -2.61 -5.87
N ARG A 50 9.36 -2.96 -6.15
CA ARG A 50 8.34 -1.98 -6.57
C ARG A 50 8.10 -0.94 -5.46
N MET A 51 7.95 -1.36 -4.22
CA MET A 51 7.74 -0.46 -3.08
C MET A 51 8.90 0.51 -2.89
N LEU A 52 10.14 0.04 -2.99
CA LEU A 52 11.31 0.91 -2.97
C LEU A 52 11.29 1.92 -4.13
N LYS A 53 10.98 1.48 -5.36
CA LYS A 53 10.89 2.38 -6.52
C LYS A 53 9.84 3.48 -6.34
N TYR A 54 8.68 3.15 -5.78
CA TYR A 54 7.65 4.15 -5.47
C TYR A 54 8.13 5.14 -4.41
N TRP A 55 8.75 4.64 -3.35
CA TRP A 55 9.27 5.49 -2.28
C TRP A 55 10.27 6.51 -2.80
N VAL A 56 11.26 6.08 -3.60
CA VAL A 56 12.29 6.98 -4.16
C VAL A 56 11.63 8.11 -4.96
N ARG A 57 10.70 7.75 -5.86
CA ARG A 57 10.00 8.75 -6.71
C ARG A 57 9.18 9.74 -5.89
N LEU A 58 8.45 9.25 -4.89
CA LEU A 58 7.66 10.10 -4.01
C LEU A 58 8.56 11.01 -3.16
N LYS A 59 9.69 10.47 -2.67
CA LYS A 59 10.63 11.21 -1.82
C LYS A 59 11.32 12.32 -2.62
N GLU A 60 11.73 12.03 -3.85
CA GLU A 60 12.28 13.03 -4.77
C GLU A 60 11.27 14.14 -5.09
N LYS A 61 10.00 13.77 -5.33
CA LYS A 61 8.97 14.73 -5.76
C LYS A 61 8.45 15.61 -4.63
N TYR A 62 8.22 15.05 -3.44
CA TYR A 62 7.47 15.73 -2.38
C TYR A 62 8.29 16.00 -1.11
N ASN A 63 9.48 15.40 -0.99
CA ASN A 63 10.42 15.58 0.12
C ASN A 63 9.81 15.48 1.55
N CYS A 64 8.73 14.72 1.73
CA CYS A 64 8.10 14.48 3.04
C CYS A 64 8.24 13.01 3.46
N PRO A 65 7.86 12.66 4.71
CA PRO A 65 7.65 11.28 5.11
C PRO A 65 6.60 10.58 4.23
N ILE A 66 6.83 9.29 3.96
CA ILE A 66 5.95 8.46 3.14
C ILE A 66 5.70 7.16 3.90
N GLU A 67 4.43 6.86 4.17
CA GLU A 67 4.00 5.57 4.70
C GLU A 67 3.41 4.74 3.55
N GLN A 68 3.96 3.54 3.36
CA GLN A 68 3.56 2.63 2.30
C GLN A 68 2.84 1.42 2.87
N VAL A 69 1.67 1.13 2.30
CA VAL A 69 0.82 0.01 2.70
C VAL A 69 0.41 -0.77 1.46
N VAL A 70 0.65 -2.08 1.48
CA VAL A 70 0.10 -3.01 0.50
C VAL A 70 -1.06 -3.76 1.16
N ILE A 71 -2.21 -3.80 0.50
CA ILE A 71 -3.44 -4.41 0.99
C ILE A 71 -3.80 -5.57 0.08
N PHE A 72 -3.72 -6.79 0.60
CA PHE A 72 -4.13 -8.00 -0.11
C PHE A 72 -5.60 -8.31 0.16
N LEU A 73 -6.40 -8.29 -0.91
CA LEU A 73 -7.85 -8.44 -0.86
C LEU A 73 -8.33 -9.90 -0.90
N LYS A 74 -7.50 -10.84 -1.35
CA LYS A 74 -7.88 -12.26 -1.49
C LYS A 74 -6.86 -13.17 -0.82
N PHE A 75 -7.38 -14.16 -0.09
CA PHE A 75 -6.56 -15.20 0.53
C PHE A 75 -5.57 -15.84 -0.44
N THR A 76 -4.35 -16.05 0.04
CA THR A 76 -3.32 -16.77 -0.69
C THR A 76 -2.37 -17.47 0.27
N THR A 77 -1.85 -18.63 -0.16
CA THR A 77 -0.81 -19.37 0.55
C THR A 77 0.60 -18.93 0.15
N SER A 78 0.74 -17.95 -0.74
CA SER A 78 2.06 -17.49 -1.18
C SER A 78 2.76 -16.65 -0.12
N ASN A 79 3.98 -17.04 0.26
CA ASN A 79 4.86 -16.27 1.16
C ASN A 79 5.13 -14.82 0.67
N LYS A 80 4.89 -14.54 -0.61
CA LYS A 80 5.00 -13.17 -1.16
C LYS A 80 4.01 -12.20 -0.52
N ALA A 81 2.82 -12.65 -0.11
CA ALA A 81 1.85 -11.83 0.63
C ALA A 81 2.27 -11.54 2.09
N TYR A 82 3.33 -12.19 2.56
CA TYR A 82 3.89 -12.01 3.90
C TYR A 82 5.20 -11.21 3.89
N THR A 83 5.73 -10.91 2.69
CA THR A 83 6.96 -10.14 2.55
C THR A 83 6.65 -8.65 2.68
N ASN A 84 7.28 -8.00 3.67
CA ASN A 84 7.07 -6.60 4.03
C ASN A 84 8.35 -5.74 3.95
N GLN A 85 9.44 -6.32 3.44
CA GLN A 85 10.71 -5.61 3.30
C GLN A 85 11.52 -6.11 2.10
N LEU A 86 12.28 -5.19 1.49
CA LEU A 86 13.42 -5.52 0.66
C LEU A 86 14.66 -5.54 1.55
N LEU A 87 15.45 -6.60 1.46
CA LEU A 87 16.77 -6.68 2.08
C LEU A 87 17.76 -7.21 1.05
N GLU A 88 18.66 -6.34 0.58
CA GLU A 88 19.63 -6.67 -0.46
C GLU A 88 20.95 -5.93 -0.21
N GLY A 89 21.99 -6.67 0.17
CA GLY A 89 23.29 -6.09 0.54
C GLY A 89 23.16 -5.08 1.69
N LYS A 90 23.44 -3.79 1.40
CA LYS A 90 23.31 -2.67 2.35
C LYS A 90 21.97 -1.92 2.23
N THR A 91 21.12 -2.32 1.30
CA THR A 91 19.83 -1.69 1.06
C THR A 91 18.75 -2.43 1.84
N SER A 92 18.05 -1.70 2.71
CA SER A 92 16.84 -2.17 3.35
C SER A 92 15.70 -1.19 3.10
N HIS A 93 14.51 -1.71 2.83
CA HIS A 93 13.32 -0.89 2.64
C HIS A 93 12.09 -1.61 3.18
N GLY A 94 11.48 -1.07 4.23
CA GLY A 94 10.30 -1.64 4.87
C GLY A 94 9.02 -0.96 4.41
N TYR A 95 7.94 -1.72 4.35
CA TYR A 95 6.58 -1.25 4.10
C TYR A 95 5.58 -2.09 4.88
N ARG A 96 4.35 -1.60 5.05
CA ARG A 96 3.30 -2.34 5.75
C ARG A 96 2.56 -3.26 4.79
N VAL A 97 2.16 -4.42 5.29
CA VAL A 97 1.31 -5.35 4.55
C VAL A 97 0.09 -5.68 5.39
N ILE A 98 -1.09 -5.44 4.83
CA ILE A 98 -2.38 -5.83 5.39
C ILE A 98 -2.90 -6.98 4.53
N ARG A 99 -3.28 -8.07 5.17
CA ARG A 99 -3.93 -9.21 4.54
C ARG A 99 -5.35 -9.24 5.07
N MET A 100 -6.33 -9.04 4.19
CA MET A 100 -7.71 -8.84 4.62
C MET A 100 -8.20 -10.04 5.45
N TRP A 101 -7.94 -11.27 5.00
CA TRP A 101 -8.32 -12.54 5.65
C TRP A 101 -7.67 -12.83 7.03
N GLU A 102 -6.89 -11.89 7.56
CA GLU A 102 -6.31 -11.97 8.91
C GLU A 102 -6.82 -10.85 9.82
N GLN A 103 -7.68 -9.97 9.30
CA GLN A 103 -8.22 -8.84 10.05
C GLN A 103 -9.51 -9.25 10.77
N ASP A 104 -9.82 -8.56 11.86
CA ASP A 104 -11.09 -8.74 12.54
C ASP A 104 -12.23 -8.07 11.74
N PRO A 105 -13.26 -8.83 11.30
CA PRO A 105 -14.39 -8.27 10.56
C PRO A 105 -15.15 -7.20 11.35
N GLU A 106 -15.18 -7.27 12.69
CA GLU A 106 -15.92 -6.32 13.53
C GLU A 106 -15.44 -4.86 13.33
N LEU A 107 -14.14 -4.67 13.08
CA LEU A 107 -13.55 -3.36 12.82
C LEU A 107 -14.12 -2.69 11.55
N PHE A 108 -14.44 -3.49 10.53
CA PHE A 108 -15.01 -2.99 9.27
C PHE A 108 -16.53 -2.84 9.36
N LEU A 109 -17.21 -3.73 10.08
CA LEU A 109 -18.66 -3.66 10.30
C LEU A 109 -19.07 -2.42 11.10
N ALA A 110 -18.21 -1.92 11.97
CA ALA A 110 -18.45 -0.70 12.74
C ALA A 110 -18.51 0.58 11.90
N ASN A 111 -18.03 0.57 10.65
CA ASN A 111 -18.03 1.75 9.77
C ASN A 111 -18.66 1.42 8.41
N PRO A 112 -19.81 2.03 8.05
CA PRO A 112 -20.49 1.80 6.77
C PRO A 112 -19.59 1.96 5.53
N ALA A 113 -18.61 2.87 5.57
CA ALA A 113 -17.68 3.08 4.45
C ALA A 113 -16.69 1.92 4.24
N LEU A 114 -16.50 1.08 5.26
CA LEU A 114 -15.59 -0.06 5.24
C LEU A 114 -16.30 -1.41 5.03
N LEU A 115 -17.63 -1.42 4.93
CA LEU A 115 -18.40 -2.65 4.70
C LEU A 115 -17.93 -3.50 3.52
N PRO A 116 -17.47 -2.93 2.38
CA PRO A 116 -16.93 -3.74 1.29
C PRO A 116 -15.72 -4.61 1.68
N PHE A 117 -15.01 -4.26 2.75
CA PHE A 117 -13.86 -5.01 3.26
C PHE A 117 -14.26 -6.07 4.30
N ALA A 118 -15.42 -5.95 4.95
CA ALA A 118 -15.85 -6.87 6.00
C ALA A 118 -16.02 -8.31 5.51
N THR A 119 -16.41 -8.50 4.26
CA THR A 119 -16.58 -9.84 3.65
C THR A 119 -15.26 -10.49 3.23
N LEU A 120 -14.16 -9.74 3.26
CA LEU A 120 -12.81 -10.20 2.92
C LEU A 120 -11.98 -10.53 4.16
N ALA A 121 -12.49 -10.19 5.35
CA ALA A 121 -11.85 -10.36 6.65
C ALA A 121 -12.15 -11.73 7.26
#